data_AF-A0A970G7F6-F1
#
_entry.id   AF-A0A970G7F6-F1
#
_cell.length_a   1.000
_cell.length_b   1.000
_cell.length_c   1.000
_cell.angle_alpha   90.00
_cell.angle_beta   90.00
_cell.angle_gamma   90.00
#
_symmetry.space_group_name_H-M   'P 1'
#
loop_
_entity.id
_entity.type
_entity.pdbx_description
1 polymer ?
#
loop_
_entity_poly.entity_id
_entity_poly.type
_entity_poly.pdbx_seq_one_letter_code
_entity_poly.pdbx_strand_id
1 'polypeptide(L)'
;MDFRLLGWASIILAVIATSPWWLRKLNSLTFKTKDKRFLNLLKKLRPIHKVAGILLALIAAYHGYLGLNGQIKWHTGSLLYLSFFLTAVLGVINYFKKDKRVFKGHKAMSLISMLLFLLHLLEPWALGKWFGIW
;
A
#
# COMPACT_ATOMS: atom_id res chain seq x y z
N MET A 1 13.16 -0.99 18.65
CA MET A 1 13.29 -0.68 17.21
C MET A 1 12.72 0.71 16.98
N ASP A 2 13.41 1.59 16.23
CA ASP A 2 12.96 2.96 16.00
C ASP A 2 11.73 2.98 15.07
N PHE A 3 10.62 3.60 15.52
CA PHE A 3 9.39 3.72 14.74
C PHE A 3 9.62 4.50 13.43
N ARG A 4 10.58 5.44 13.40
CA ARG A 4 10.93 6.23 12.21
C ARG A 4 11.53 5.36 11.12
N LEU A 5 12.37 4.38 11.51
CA LEU A 5 12.95 3.42 10.58
C LEU A 5 11.85 2.55 9.92
N LEU A 6 10.83 2.16 10.69
CA LEU A 6 9.66 1.46 10.13
C LEU A 6 8.83 2.35 9.20
N GLY A 7 8.75 3.65 9.49
CA GLY A 7 8.12 4.63 8.59
C GLY A 7 8.80 4.68 7.23
N TRP A 8 10.14 4.81 7.22
CA TRP A 8 10.93 4.76 5.99
C TRP A 8 10.83 3.41 5.27
N ALA A 9 10.87 2.30 6.00
CA ALA A 9 10.66 0.98 5.42
C ALA A 9 9.27 0.87 4.74
N SER A 10 8.24 1.44 5.36
CA SER A 10 6.87 1.47 4.82
C SER A 10 6.80 2.28 3.52
N ILE A 11 7.49 3.42 3.44
CA ILE A 11 7.61 4.21 2.19
C ILE A 11 8.23 3.38 1.07
N ILE A 12 9.37 2.75 1.32
CA ILE A 12 10.07 1.93 0.33
C ILE A 12 9.18 0.78 -0.15
N LEU A 13 8.53 0.08 0.79
CA LEU A 13 7.63 -1.02 0.47
C LEU A 13 6.40 -0.56 -0.33
N ALA A 14 5.81 0.60 0.00
CA ALA A 14 4.70 1.17 -0.76
C ALA A 14 5.10 1.50 -2.21
N VAL A 15 6.31 2.05 -2.42
CA VAL A 15 6.85 2.31 -3.77
C VAL A 15 7.05 0.99 -4.53
N ILE A 16 7.70 0.00 -3.91
CA ILE A 16 7.94 -1.31 -4.53
C ILE A 16 6.61 -1.99 -4.87
N ALA A 17 5.66 -2.00 -3.93
CA ALA A 17 4.35 -2.59 -4.12
C ALA A 17 3.59 -1.89 -5.26
N THR A 18 3.62 -0.58 -5.38
CA THR A 18 2.88 0.11 -6.46
C THR A 18 3.61 0.13 -7.81
N SER A 19 4.91 -0.19 -7.84
CA SER A 19 5.74 -0.12 -9.04
C SER A 19 5.20 -0.85 -10.28
N PRO A 20 4.59 -2.06 -10.22
CA PRO A 20 4.12 -2.72 -11.44
C PRO A 20 2.97 -1.95 -12.09
N TRP A 21 2.16 -1.24 -11.30
CA TRP A 21 1.08 -0.41 -11.81
C TRP A 21 1.62 0.87 -12.44
N TRP A 22 2.53 1.58 -11.74
CA TRP A 22 3.16 2.80 -12.25
C TRP A 22 3.88 2.56 -13.57
N LEU A 23 4.71 1.51 -13.65
CA LEU A 23 5.44 1.19 -14.88
C LEU A 23 4.51 0.91 -16.05
N ARG A 24 3.40 0.19 -15.83
CA ARG A 24 2.40 -0.06 -16.89
C ARG A 24 1.69 1.23 -17.30
N LYS A 25 1.26 2.04 -16.34
CA LYS A 25 0.51 3.27 -16.59
C LYS A 25 1.38 4.28 -17.33
N LEU A 26 2.60 4.52 -16.86
CA LEU A 26 3.56 5.42 -17.51
C LEU A 26 3.87 4.94 -18.93
N ASN A 27 4.18 3.65 -19.12
CA ASN A 27 4.38 3.12 -20.47
C ASN A 27 3.17 3.35 -21.40
N SER A 28 1.94 3.16 -20.90
CA SER A 28 0.73 3.40 -21.71
C SER A 28 0.53 4.87 -22.11
N LEU A 29 1.04 5.80 -21.29
CA LEU A 29 0.90 7.24 -21.50
C LEU A 29 2.02 7.81 -22.37
N THR A 30 3.23 7.27 -22.28
CA THR A 30 4.42 7.81 -22.95
C THR A 30 4.91 6.90 -24.08
N PHE A 31 5.76 5.92 -23.75
CA PHE A 31 6.58 5.17 -24.72
C PHE A 31 5.82 4.09 -25.49
N LYS A 32 4.73 3.55 -24.91
CA LYS A 32 3.91 2.45 -25.44
C LYS A 32 4.76 1.26 -25.94
N THR A 33 5.88 1.00 -25.28
CA THR A 33 6.85 0.00 -25.72
C THR A 33 6.29 -1.42 -25.53
N LYS A 34 6.67 -2.30 -26.46
CA LYS A 34 6.44 -3.74 -26.42
C LYS A 34 7.74 -4.53 -26.23
N ASP A 35 8.81 -3.85 -25.82
CA ASP A 35 10.13 -4.46 -25.62
C ASP A 35 10.07 -5.67 -24.65
N LYS A 36 10.78 -6.74 -25.03
CA LYS A 36 10.78 -8.00 -24.26
C LYS A 36 11.43 -7.82 -22.88
N ARG A 37 12.44 -6.95 -22.74
CA ARG A 37 13.11 -6.70 -21.45
C ARG A 37 12.15 -5.98 -20.50
N PHE A 38 11.42 -4.98 -20.98
CA PHE A 38 10.38 -4.30 -20.20
C PHE A 38 9.27 -5.27 -19.74
N LEU A 39 8.76 -6.12 -20.63
CA LEU A 39 7.76 -7.12 -20.26
C LEU A 39 8.30 -8.15 -19.25
N ASN A 40 9.56 -8.55 -19.37
CA ASN A 40 10.21 -9.43 -18.41
C ASN A 40 10.41 -8.76 -17.04
N LEU A 41 10.74 -7.47 -16.99
CA LEU A 41 10.78 -6.70 -15.74
C LEU A 41 9.41 -6.70 -15.05
N LEU A 42 8.33 -6.43 -15.79
CA LEU A 42 6.97 -6.48 -15.24
C LEU A 42 6.58 -7.87 -14.72
N LYS A 43 7.10 -8.96 -15.30
CA LYS A 43 6.91 -10.32 -14.79
C LYS A 43 7.67 -10.53 -13.48
N LYS A 44 8.93 -10.09 -13.40
CA LYS A 44 9.77 -10.17 -12.19
C LYS A 44 9.22 -9.35 -11.02
N LEU A 45 8.61 -8.20 -11.30
CA LEU A 45 8.02 -7.35 -10.25
C LEU A 45 6.73 -7.93 -9.64
N ARG A 46 6.03 -8.86 -10.30
CA ARG A 46 4.80 -9.47 -9.75
C ARG A 46 5.01 -10.20 -8.42
N PRO A 47 5.97 -11.14 -8.29
CA PRO A 47 6.22 -11.78 -6.99
C PRO A 47 6.70 -10.76 -5.95
N ILE A 48 7.57 -9.82 -6.33
CA ILE A 48 8.11 -8.79 -5.43
C ILE A 48 6.99 -7.91 -4.88
N HIS A 49 6.08 -7.43 -5.73
CA HIS A 49 4.91 -6.64 -5.30
C HIS A 49 4.06 -7.38 -4.27
N LYS A 50 3.80 -8.68 -4.47
CA LYS A 50 3.00 -9.47 -3.54
C LYS A 50 3.65 -9.55 -2.17
N VAL A 51 4.94 -9.87 -2.13
CA VAL A 51 5.71 -9.94 -0.88
C VAL A 51 5.77 -8.56 -0.23
N ALA A 52 6.08 -7.52 -0.99
CA ALA A 52 6.15 -6.15 -0.50
C ALA A 52 4.81 -5.67 0.07
N GLY A 53 3.68 -5.98 -0.57
CA GLY A 53 2.35 -5.62 -0.08
C GLY A 53 1.97 -6.32 1.23
N ILE A 54 2.35 -7.59 1.39
CA ILE A 54 2.13 -8.33 2.65
C ILE A 54 3.02 -7.76 3.75
N LEU A 55 4.31 -7.56 3.47
CA LEU A 55 5.24 -6.96 4.43
C LEU A 55 4.83 -5.56 4.84
N LEU A 56 4.33 -4.76 3.90
CA LEU A 56 3.82 -3.41 4.17
C LEU A 56 2.66 -3.44 5.16
N ALA A 57 1.70 -4.36 4.99
CA ALA A 57 0.60 -4.49 5.94
C ALA A 57 1.09 -4.87 7.35
N LEU A 58 2.02 -5.82 7.46
CA LEU A 58 2.58 -6.25 8.75
C LEU A 58 3.40 -5.14 9.43
N ILE A 59 4.27 -4.48 8.68
CA ILE A 59 5.10 -3.38 9.19
C ILE A 59 4.23 -2.18 9.56
N ALA A 60 3.19 -1.87 8.79
CA ALA A 60 2.27 -0.78 9.12
C ALA A 60 1.55 -1.03 10.46
N ALA A 61 1.12 -2.27 10.73
CA ALA A 61 0.56 -2.65 12.04
C ALA A 61 1.56 -2.39 13.18
N TYR A 62 2.78 -2.90 13.03
CA TYR A 62 3.80 -2.79 14.07
C TYR A 62 4.30 -1.34 14.25
N HIS A 63 4.46 -0.60 13.16
CA HIS A 63 4.77 0.84 13.18
C HIS A 63 3.68 1.63 13.90
N GLY A 64 2.40 1.38 13.61
CA GLY A 64 1.28 2.04 14.28
C GLY A 64 1.24 1.75 15.78
N TYR A 65 1.45 0.47 16.16
CA TYR A 65 1.54 0.08 17.57
C TYR A 65 2.64 0.86 18.32
N LEU A 66 3.83 0.97 17.74
CA LEU A 66 4.92 1.75 18.34
C LEU A 66 4.66 3.25 18.32
N GLY A 67 4.14 3.79 17.21
CA GLY A 67 3.85 5.21 17.04
C GLY A 67 2.76 5.73 17.97
N LEU A 68 1.89 4.84 18.45
CA LEU A 68 0.85 5.14 19.43
C LEU A 68 1.23 4.72 20.86
N ASN A 69 2.50 4.41 21.14
CA ASN A 69 2.98 3.95 22.45
C ASN A 69 2.19 2.76 23.00
N GLY A 70 1.82 1.82 22.13
CA GLY A 70 1.05 0.63 22.45
C GLY A 70 -0.44 0.85 22.70
N GLN A 71 -0.93 2.09 22.53
CA GLN A 71 -2.34 2.43 22.69
C GLN A 71 -3.10 2.27 21.36
N ILE A 72 -4.38 1.93 21.45
CA ILE A 72 -5.27 1.95 20.29
C ILE A 72 -5.91 3.35 20.23
N LYS A 73 -5.58 4.11 19.19
CA LYS A 73 -6.12 5.45 18.92
C LYS A 73 -6.61 5.55 17.48
N TRP A 74 -7.64 6.37 17.28
CA TRP A 74 -8.19 6.61 15.96
C TRP A 74 -7.48 7.80 15.33
N HIS A 75 -6.65 7.51 14.33
CA HIS A 75 -5.96 8.53 13.56
C HIS A 75 -5.81 8.05 12.11
N THR A 76 -5.19 8.86 11.24
CA THR A 76 -5.06 8.50 9.82
C THR A 76 -4.24 7.23 9.61
N GLY A 77 -3.33 6.90 10.54
CA GLY A 77 -2.52 5.68 10.47
C GLY A 77 -3.30 4.40 10.73
N SER A 78 -4.30 4.42 11.62
CA SER A 78 -5.18 3.26 11.83
C SER A 78 -6.06 2.99 10.60
N LEU A 79 -6.60 4.04 9.97
CA LEU A 79 -7.31 3.91 8.68
C LEU A 79 -6.39 3.41 7.55
N LEU A 80 -5.17 3.95 7.48
CA LEU A 80 -4.17 3.53 6.52
C LEU A 80 -3.84 2.05 6.67
N TYR A 81 -3.56 1.59 7.90
CA TYR A 81 -3.29 0.18 8.18
C TYR A 81 -4.43 -0.72 7.71
N LEU A 82 -5.69 -0.39 8.09
CA LEU A 82 -6.86 -1.15 7.66
C LEU A 82 -6.95 -1.22 6.14
N SER A 83 -6.69 -0.10 5.45
CA SER A 83 -6.72 -0.07 3.99
C SER A 83 -5.63 -0.96 3.36
N PHE A 84 -4.41 -0.95 3.88
CA PHE A 84 -3.32 -1.82 3.39
C PHE A 84 -3.62 -3.29 3.67
N PHE A 85 -4.13 -3.59 4.86
CA PHE A 85 -4.55 -4.94 5.24
C PHE A 85 -5.64 -5.47 4.30
N LEU A 86 -6.70 -4.70 4.06
CA LEU A 86 -7.77 -5.05 3.12
C LEU A 86 -7.23 -5.20 1.69
N THR A 87 -6.35 -4.31 1.25
CA THR A 87 -5.70 -4.40 -0.07
C THR A 87 -4.91 -5.71 -0.20
N ALA A 88 -4.13 -6.08 0.80
CA ALA A 88 -3.36 -7.33 0.82
C ALA A 88 -4.28 -8.56 0.81
N VAL A 89 -5.32 -8.58 1.66
CA VAL A 89 -6.33 -9.66 1.71
C VAL A 89 -7.01 -9.84 0.36
N LEU A 90 -7.47 -8.77 -0.28
CA LEU A 90 -8.07 -8.83 -1.61
C LEU A 90 -7.07 -9.31 -2.67
N GLY A 91 -5.79 -8.93 -2.54
CA GLY A 91 -4.72 -9.41 -3.40
C GLY A 91 -4.50 -10.93 -3.28
N VAL A 92 -4.50 -11.44 -2.05
CA VAL A 92 -4.38 -12.87 -1.74
C VAL A 92 -5.62 -13.64 -2.24
N ILE A 93 -6.83 -13.16 -1.96
CA ILE A 93 -8.07 -13.80 -2.44
C ILE A 93 -8.07 -13.85 -3.97
N ASN A 94 -7.69 -12.74 -4.64
CA ASN A 94 -7.62 -12.70 -6.10
C ASN A 94 -6.54 -13.64 -6.66
N TYR A 95 -5.43 -13.87 -5.95
CA TYR A 95 -4.41 -14.82 -6.37
C TYR A 95 -4.97 -16.24 -6.48
N PHE A 96 -5.80 -16.66 -5.51
CA PHE A 96 -6.41 -17.98 -5.51
C PHE A 96 -7.66 -18.06 -6.40
N LYS A 97 -8.60 -17.12 -6.26
CA LYS A 97 -9.90 -17.16 -6.95
C LYS A 97 -9.88 -16.62 -8.38
N LYS A 98 -8.90 -15.77 -8.72
CA LYS A 98 -8.79 -15.10 -10.04
C LYS A 98 -10.07 -14.36 -10.48
N ASP A 99 -10.85 -13.88 -9.51
CA ASP A 99 -12.13 -13.21 -9.73
C ASP A 99 -11.95 -11.73 -10.12
N LYS A 100 -12.56 -11.32 -11.24
CA LYS A 100 -12.52 -9.94 -11.75
C LYS A 100 -13.08 -8.91 -10.76
N ARG A 101 -14.12 -9.25 -9.97
CA ARG A 101 -14.72 -8.38 -8.96
C ARG A 101 -13.73 -8.14 -7.81
N VAL A 102 -13.10 -9.20 -7.33
CA VAL A 102 -12.06 -9.10 -6.28
C VAL A 102 -10.87 -8.29 -6.80
N PHE A 103 -10.45 -8.49 -8.05
CA PHE A 103 -9.40 -7.69 -8.66
C PHE A 103 -9.75 -6.19 -8.74
N LYS A 104 -10.98 -5.85 -9.13
CA LYS A 104 -11.47 -4.46 -9.10
C LYS A 104 -11.42 -3.88 -7.68
N GLY A 105 -11.87 -4.65 -6.69
CA GLY A 105 -11.79 -4.28 -5.28
C GLY A 105 -10.36 -4.04 -4.82
N HIS A 106 -9.44 -4.96 -5.11
CA HIS A 106 -8.01 -4.81 -4.80
C HIS A 106 -7.42 -3.54 -5.42
N LYS A 107 -7.74 -3.24 -6.68
CA LYS A 107 -7.28 -2.03 -7.36
C LYS A 107 -7.85 -0.75 -6.73
N ALA A 108 -9.15 -0.75 -6.41
CA ALA A 108 -9.81 0.39 -5.76
C ALA A 108 -9.23 0.63 -4.37
N MET A 109 -9.10 -0.42 -3.56
CA MET A 109 -8.50 -0.33 -2.22
C MET A 109 -7.03 0.07 -2.27
N SER A 110 -6.26 -0.41 -3.25
CA SER A 110 -4.87 0.04 -3.43
C SER A 110 -4.78 1.55 -3.71
N LEU A 111 -5.73 2.13 -4.46
CA LEU A 111 -5.78 3.58 -4.66
C LEU A 111 -6.14 4.31 -3.36
N ILE A 112 -7.19 3.84 -2.67
CA ILE A 112 -7.60 4.40 -1.36
C ILE A 112 -6.43 4.36 -0.37
N SER A 113 -5.71 3.24 -0.30
CA SER A 113 -4.53 3.09 0.54
C SER A 113 -3.44 4.09 0.20
N MET A 114 -3.17 4.34 -1.08
CA MET A 114 -2.16 5.35 -1.46
C MET A 114 -2.61 6.77 -1.12
N LEU A 115 -3.89 7.10 -1.25
CA LEU A 115 -4.41 8.40 -0.85
C LEU A 115 -4.33 8.59 0.68
N LEU A 116 -4.71 7.58 1.45
CA LEU A 116 -4.57 7.58 2.91
C LEU A 116 -3.10 7.60 3.33
N PHE A 117 -2.21 6.96 2.57
CA PHE A 117 -0.77 6.97 2.82
C PHE A 117 -0.21 8.38 2.69
N LEU A 118 -0.56 9.08 1.61
CA LEU A 118 -0.19 10.48 1.40
C LEU A 118 -0.79 11.38 2.49
N LEU A 119 -2.08 11.20 2.83
CA LEU A 119 -2.71 11.94 3.92
C LEU A 119 -1.99 11.72 5.24
N HIS A 120 -1.63 10.48 5.57
CA HIS A 120 -0.93 10.14 6.81
C HIS A 120 0.47 10.76 6.87
N LEU A 121 1.21 10.80 5.74
CA LEU A 121 2.52 11.45 5.66
C LEU A 121 2.43 12.97 5.86
N LEU A 122 1.37 13.61 5.34
CA LEU A 122 1.19 15.05 5.43
C LEU A 122 0.60 15.49 6.78
N GLU A 123 -0.39 14.75 7.28
CA GLU A 123 -1.16 15.11 8.47
C GLU A 123 -1.64 13.85 9.24
N PRO A 124 -0.78 13.27 10.11
CA PRO A 124 -1.08 12.06 10.87
C PRO A 124 -2.35 12.15 11.73
N TRP A 125 -2.70 13.35 12.19
CA TRP A 125 -3.83 13.60 13.10
C TRP A 125 -5.03 14.27 12.42
N ALA A 126 -5.16 14.16 11.09
CA ALA A 126 -6.26 14.77 10.35
C ALA A 126 -7.65 14.39 10.89
N LEU A 127 -7.83 13.15 11.38
CA LEU A 127 -9.11 12.71 11.97
C LEU A 127 -9.48 13.52 13.22
N GLY A 128 -8.52 13.74 14.12
CA GLY A 128 -8.73 14.55 15.32
C GLY A 128 -8.95 16.01 14.98
N LYS A 129 -8.11 16.57 14.08
CA LYS A 129 -8.17 17.98 13.67
C LYS A 129 -9.45 18.34 12.93
N TRP A 130 -9.95 17.47 12.06
CA TRP A 130 -11.07 17.80 11.17
C TRP A 130 -12.42 17.30 11.69
N PHE A 131 -12.43 16.21 12.46
CA PHE A 131 -13.66 15.55 12.90
C PHE A 131 -13.74 15.34 14.42
N GLY A 132 -12.72 15.72 15.19
CA GLY A 132 -12.70 15.53 16.64
C GLY A 132 -12.54 14.08 17.10
N ILE A 133 -12.05 13.19 16.22
CA ILE A 133 -11.87 11.76 16.49
C ILE A 133 -10.42 11.50 16.92
N TRP A 134 -10.21 10.99 18.15
CA TRP A 134 -8.89 10.74 18.75
C TRP A 134 -8.67 9.27 19.11
#